data_AF-A0A257YFA4-F1
#
_entry.id   AF-A0A257YFA4-F1
#
_cell.length_a   1.000
_cell.length_b   1.000
_cell.length_c   1.000
_cell.angle_alpha   90.00
_cell.angle_beta   90.00
_cell.angle_gamma   90.00
#
_symmetry.space_group_name_H-M   'P 1'
#
loop_
_entity.id
_entity.type
_entity.pdbx_description
1 polymer ?
#
loop_
_entity_poly.entity_id
_entity_poly.type
_entity_poly.pdbx_seq_one_letter_code
_entity_poly.pdbx_strand_id
1 'polypeptide(L)' 'MYDLRTYLATRDLPGGPFYIPEEHLAPPQFIAELDDRPLTLGRAIGGVISLALLVATGVYLFLTL' A
#
# COMPACT_ATOMS: atom_id res chain seq x y z
N MET A 1 -1.69 15.00 -20.56
CA MET A 1 -2.41 14.06 -19.69
C MET A 1 -1.65 14.00 -18.37
N TYR A 2 -2.28 14.27 -17.23
CA TYR A 2 -1.60 14.23 -15.94
C TYR A 2 -1.28 12.79 -15.56
N ASP A 3 -0.07 12.54 -15.05
CA ASP A 3 0.27 11.23 -14.49
C ASP A 3 -0.58 10.96 -13.24
N LEU A 4 -0.90 9.69 -13.01
CA LEU A 4 -1.70 9.24 -11.88
C LEU A 4 -1.11 9.72 -10.55
N ARG A 5 0.21 9.80 -10.45
CA ARG A 5 0.92 10.27 -9.24
C ARG A 5 0.63 11.74 -8.96
N THR A 6 0.72 12.58 -10.01
CA THR A 6 0.38 14.00 -9.92
C THR A 6 -1.10 14.18 -9.57
N TYR A 7 -1.99 13.42 -10.23
CA TYR A 7 -3.43 13.48 -9.96
C TYR A 7 -3.77 13.10 -8.52
N LEU A 8 -3.24 11.99 -8.02
CA LEU A 8 -3.47 11.56 -6.64
C LEU A 8 -2.93 12.55 -5.60
N ALA A 9 -1.79 13.20 -5.88
CA ALA A 9 -1.20 14.18 -4.98
C ALA A 9 -1.98 15.50 -4.94
N THR A 10 -2.65 15.88 -6.03
CA THR A 10 -3.20 17.24 -6.19
C THR A 10 -4.72 17.32 -6.30
N ARG A 11 -5.43 16.19 -6.43
CA ARG A 11 -6.89 16.15 -6.62
C ARG A 11 -7.69 16.84 -5.50
N ASP A 12 -7.16 16.86 -4.28
CA ASP A 12 -7.84 17.37 -3.09
C ASP A 12 -7.46 18.84 -2.79
N LEU A 13 -6.60 19.47 -3.61
CA LEU A 13 -6.28 20.89 -3.48
C LEU A 13 -7.38 21.78 -4.08
N PRO A 14 -7.65 22.96 -3.49
CA PRO A 14 -8.72 23.86 -3.94
C PRO A 14 -8.51 24.42 -5.36
N GLY A 15 -7.30 24.31 -5.91
CA GLY A 15 -6.96 24.69 -7.28
C GLY A 15 -7.10 23.56 -8.32
N GLY A 16 -7.50 22.36 -7.91
CA GLY A 16 -7.55 21.19 -8.78
C GLY A 16 -6.16 20.61 -9.10
N PRO A 17 -6.08 19.62 -10.00
CA PRO A 17 -4.82 18.96 -10.29
C PRO A 17 -3.88 19.85 -11.10
N PHE A 18 -2.69 20.11 -10.55
CA PHE A 18 -1.62 20.85 -11.20
C PHE A 18 -0.35 20.01 -11.26
N TYR A 19 0.50 20.28 -12.26
CA TYR A 19 1.74 19.55 -12.44
C TYR A 19 2.72 19.84 -11.31
N ILE A 20 3.24 18.78 -10.66
CA ILE A 20 4.33 18.85 -9.69
C ILE A 20 5.53 18.10 -10.28
N PRO A 21 6.73 18.71 -10.34
CA PRO A 21 7.94 18.02 -10.77
C PRO A 21 8.21 16.77 -9.94
N GLU A 22 8.63 15.68 -10.58
CA GLU A 22 8.82 14.36 -9.93
C GLU A 22 9.76 14.39 -8.72
N GLU A 23 10.75 15.29 -8.74
CA GLU A 23 11.69 15.54 -7.64
C GLU A 23 11.03 16.12 -6.36
N HIS A 24 9.86 16.76 -6.50
CA HIS A 24 9.05 17.30 -5.41
C HIS A 24 7.88 16.39 -5.03
N LEU A 25 7.60 15.36 -5.84
CA LEU A 25 6.65 14.31 -5.46
C LEU A 25 7.32 13.46 -4.38
N ALA A 26 6.93 13.69 -3.13
CA ALA A 26 7.35 12.84 -2.02
C ALA A 26 7.19 11.36 -2.42
N PRO A 27 8.15 10.49 -2.06
CA PRO A 27 8.00 9.04 -2.25
C PRO A 27 6.62 8.65 -1.74
N PRO A 28 5.86 7.82 -2.48
CA PRO A 28 4.45 7.61 -2.21
C PRO A 28 4.30 7.25 -0.73
N GLN A 29 3.76 8.19 0.04
CA GLN A 29 3.52 8.04 1.46
C GLN A 29 2.51 6.93 1.75
N PHE A 30 2.00 6.25 0.71
CA PHE A 30 1.20 5.02 0.74
C PHE A 30 1.77 3.90 1.61
N ILE A 31 3.07 3.90 1.93
CA ILE A 31 3.66 2.91 2.86
C ILE A 31 3.73 3.49 4.30
N ALA A 32 3.75 4.81 4.46
CA ALA A 32 4.00 5.51 5.72
C ALA A 32 2.75 6.13 6.37
N GLU A 33 1.64 6.25 5.64
CA GLU A 33 0.31 6.30 6.25
C GLU A 33 0.08 4.89 6.81
N LEU A 34 0.65 4.63 8.00
CA LEU A 34 0.22 3.55 8.86
C LEU A 34 -1.29 3.58 8.78
N ASP A 35 -1.85 2.47 8.31
CA ASP A 35 -3.25 2.29 8.02
C ASP A 35 -4.05 2.43 9.33
N ASP A 36 -4.22 3.68 9.79
CA ASP A 36 -4.98 4.16 10.94
C ASP A 36 -6.49 3.96 10.72
N ARG A 37 -6.85 3.37 9.58
CA ARG A 37 -8.20 2.90 9.30
C ARG A 37 -8.49 1.74 10.25
N PRO A 38 -9.69 1.71 10.84
CA PRO A 38 -10.07 0.65 11.77
C PRO A 38 -9.90 -0.71 11.11
N LEU A 39 -9.40 -1.68 11.88
CA LEU A 39 -9.11 -3.02 11.39
C LEU A 39 -10.39 -3.65 10.84
N THR A 40 -10.52 -3.68 9.51
CA THR A 40 -11.70 -4.29 8.87
C THR A 40 -11.62 -5.81 9.00
N LEU A 41 -12.78 -6.47 9.09
CA LEU A 41 -12.87 -7.93 9.16
C LEU A 41 -12.15 -8.59 7.97
N GLY A 42 -12.25 -8.00 6.78
CA GLY A 42 -11.52 -8.46 5.60
C GLY A 42 -10.00 -8.36 5.74
N ARG A 43 -9.48 -7.28 6.33
CA ARG A 43 -8.04 -7.10 6.58
C ARG A 43 -7.52 -8.10 7.62
N ALA A 44 -8.30 -8.36 8.67
CA ALA A 44 -7.96 -9.36 9.68
C ALA A 44 -7.88 -10.77 9.07
N ILE A 45 -8.89 -11.18 8.30
CA ILE A 45 -8.90 -12.48 7.61
C ILE A 45 -7.73 -12.59 6.63
N GLY A 46 -7.50 -11.55 5.82
CA GLY A 46 -6.39 -11.52 4.88
C GLY A 46 -5.05 -11.73 5.58
N GLY A 47 -4.81 -11.03 6.69
CA GLY A 47 -3.59 -11.18 7.50
C GLY A 47 -3.41 -12.60 8.05
N VAL A 48 -4.47 -13.21 8.58
CA VAL A 48 -4.41 -14.59 9.09
C VAL A 48 -4.10 -15.60 7.98
N ILE A 49 -4.73 -15.46 6.81
CA ILE A 49 -4.47 -16.35 5.66
C ILE A 49 -3.02 -16.19 5.18
N SER A 50 -2.53 -14.95 5.04
CA SER A 50 -1.15 -14.68 4.65
C SER A 50 -0.14 -15.30 5.62
N LEU A 51 -0.39 -15.18 6.93
CA LEU A 51 0.45 -15.79 7.95
C LEU A 51 0.44 -17.33 7.86
N ALA A 52 -0.75 -17.92 7.71
CA ALA A 52 -0.89 -19.37 7.58
C ALA A 52 -0.15 -19.92 6.35
N LEU A 53 -0.25 -19.23 5.20
CA LEU A 53 0.48 -19.59 3.99
C LEU A 53 1.99 -19.50 4.20
N LEU A 54 2.48 -18.42 4.82
CA LEU A 54 3.90 -18.25 5.09
C LEU A 54 4.45 -19.40 5.95
N VAL A 55 3.75 -19.74 7.03
CA VAL A 55 4.13 -20.86 7.91
C VAL A 55 4.09 -22.19 7.16
N ALA A 56 3.03 -22.45 6.40
CA ALA A 56 2.90 -23.68 5.63
C ALA A 56 4.01 -23.84 4.59
N THR A 57 4.35 -22.77 3.86
CA THR A 57 5.46 -22.77 2.91
C THR A 57 6.80 -22.99 3.62
N GLY A 58 7.03 -22.33 4.76
CA GLY A 58 8.24 -22.53 5.55
C GLY A 58 8.41 -23.97 6.03
N VAL A 59 7.33 -24.57 6.56
CA VAL A 59 7.32 -25.99 6.98
C VAL A 59 7.57 -26.93 5.80
N TYR A 60 6.92 -26.69 4.66
CA TYR A 60 7.12 -27.48 3.45
C TYR A 60 8.59 -27.45 3.05
N LEU A 61 9.19 -26.26 2.93
CA LEU A 61 10.59 -26.11 2.57
C LEU A 61 11.52 -26.81 3.57
N PHE A 62 11.26 -26.66 4.87
CA PHE A 62 12.03 -27.33 5.92
C PHE A 62 11.99 -28.86 5.84
N LEU A 63 10.85 -29.43 5.48
CA LEU A 63 10.71 -30.89 5.32
C LEU A 63 11.31 -31.41 4.02
N THR A 64 11.37 -30.57 2.98
CA THR A 64 11.88 -30.96 1.67
C THR A 64 13.37 -30.75 1.47
N LEU A 65 14.03 -29.97 2.34
CA LEU A 65 15.46 -29.66 2.29
C LEU A 65 16.24 -30.57 3.24
#